data_AF-A0A9X1IQH1-F1
#
_entry.id   AF-A0A9X1IQH1-F1
#
_cell.length_a   1.000
_cell.length_b   1.000
_cell.length_c   1.000
_cell.angle_alpha   90.00
_cell.angle_beta   90.00
_cell.angle_gamma   90.00
#
_symmetry.space_group_name_H-M   'P 1'
#
loop_
_entity.id
_entity.type
_entity.pdbx_description
1 polymer ?
#
loop_
_entity_poly.entity_id
_entity_poly.type
_entity_poly.pdbx_seq_one_letter_code
_entity_poly.pdbx_strand_id
1 'polypeptide(L)'
;MTLGLLLAQQAGAATAPVPPPYAGAYQPQGVDEIGWWREDDESERKLAASNLVIHDETLTGYVKHVLCDAIGEERCRSVRVYIMREPTFNASMSPNGTMRVLSGLLLRVHNEAELAAVLGHEFGHFERRHFLEGFKAQRGGTDVLAWAAVLASFAPTYHTRRAYGDLELSIYGNLFRYQRNQEREADRLGIGYLNESHLRPQAAALVWQNLMAEIEASARAKGLKKPDFNKIAFTASHPPEGERAAYLADLAVPEGAVRDDGAARYRAALAPWLPLFLDDQIKLNDFGASEYIIQSLATGGWTADLWFARAELYRTRGNQRDLANAADFYAKAIEIGPARPEAYRGLGLALMKTGQPTTGQKALRTYLALKPDASDAGMIRMMLPGKGTE
;
A
#
# COMPACT_ATOMS: atom_id res chain seq x y z
N MET A 1 -6.71 -59.10 -18.51
CA MET A 1 -6.48 -58.05 -19.53
C MET A 1 -7.69 -57.15 -19.50
N THR A 2 -7.66 -55.85 -19.24
CA THR A 2 -6.58 -54.86 -19.34
C THR A 2 -6.97 -53.68 -18.45
N LEU A 3 -6.10 -53.28 -17.51
CA LEU A 3 -6.20 -52.02 -16.78
C LEU A 3 -5.97 -50.86 -17.75
N GLY A 4 -6.94 -49.97 -17.91
CA GLY A 4 -6.77 -48.70 -18.60
C GLY A 4 -6.30 -47.63 -17.62
N LEU A 5 -5.00 -47.32 -17.60
CA LEU A 5 -4.45 -46.12 -16.99
C LEU A 5 -5.01 -44.90 -17.76
N LEU A 6 -5.86 -44.10 -17.13
CA LEU A 6 -6.04 -42.72 -17.54
C LEU A 6 -4.80 -41.93 -17.10
N LEU A 7 -3.91 -41.68 -18.06
CA LEU A 7 -2.87 -40.67 -17.95
C LEU A 7 -3.56 -39.29 -17.85
N ALA A 8 -3.62 -38.74 -16.64
CA ALA A 8 -3.78 -37.30 -16.49
C ALA A 8 -2.54 -36.64 -17.10
N GLN A 9 -2.71 -35.98 -18.25
CA GLN A 9 -1.70 -35.04 -18.72
C GLN A 9 -1.57 -33.94 -17.66
N GLN A 10 -0.43 -33.93 -16.96
CA GLN A 10 0.02 -32.73 -16.29
C GLN A 10 0.29 -31.70 -17.39
N ALA A 11 -0.64 -30.76 -17.60
CA ALA A 11 -0.32 -29.54 -18.31
C ALA A 11 0.76 -28.83 -17.47
N GLY A 12 2.02 -28.94 -17.87
CA GLY A 12 3.09 -28.17 -17.25
C GLY A 12 2.70 -26.70 -17.30
N ALA A 13 2.64 -26.05 -16.15
CA ALA A 13 2.38 -24.62 -16.07
C ALA A 13 3.37 -23.89 -16.98
N ALA A 14 2.85 -23.24 -18.03
CA ALA A 14 3.68 -22.46 -18.92
C ALA A 14 4.06 -21.17 -18.20
N THR A 15 5.35 -20.92 -18.02
CA THR A 15 5.89 -19.65 -17.53
C THR A 15 5.32 -18.49 -18.36
N ALA A 16 5.29 -17.29 -17.78
CA ALA A 16 4.83 -16.12 -18.51
C ALA A 16 5.65 -15.91 -19.80
N PRO A 17 5.00 -15.50 -20.90
CA PRO A 17 5.74 -15.14 -22.11
C PRO A 17 6.61 -13.90 -21.84
N VAL A 18 7.75 -13.83 -22.52
CA VAL A 18 8.59 -12.63 -22.54
C VAL A 18 7.75 -11.44 -23.00
N PRO A 19 7.79 -10.29 -22.30
CA PRO A 19 7.11 -9.08 -22.75
C PRO A 19 7.49 -8.73 -24.18
N PRO A 20 6.55 -8.24 -25.00
CA PRO A 20 6.85 -7.87 -26.39
C PRO A 20 7.90 -6.74 -26.43
N PRO A 21 8.55 -6.46 -27.58
CA PRO A 21 9.35 -5.24 -27.73
C PRO A 21 8.53 -3.99 -27.43
N TYR A 22 9.12 -3.02 -26.74
CA TYR A 22 8.42 -1.78 -26.39
C TYR A 22 8.13 -0.95 -27.63
N ALA A 23 6.86 -0.63 -27.86
CA ALA A 23 6.42 0.14 -29.02
C ALA A 23 6.38 1.66 -28.77
N GLY A 24 6.83 2.13 -27.60
CA GLY A 24 6.74 3.52 -27.18
C GLY A 24 5.41 3.88 -26.52
N ALA A 25 5.40 5.00 -25.79
CA ALA A 25 4.20 5.54 -25.17
C ALA A 25 3.18 5.97 -26.23
N TYR A 26 1.90 5.61 -26.03
CA TYR A 26 0.83 5.96 -26.95
C TYR A 26 0.67 7.47 -27.07
N GLN A 27 0.40 7.93 -28.29
CA GLN A 27 0.04 9.32 -28.57
C GLN A 27 -1.46 9.37 -28.92
N PRO A 28 -2.23 10.27 -28.29
CA PRO A 28 -3.67 10.38 -28.51
C PRO A 28 -3.99 10.70 -29.97
N GLN A 29 -5.05 10.10 -30.50
CA GLN A 29 -5.51 10.30 -31.88
C GLN A 29 -6.91 10.92 -31.92
N GLY A 30 -7.11 11.85 -32.85
CA GLY A 30 -8.39 12.54 -33.00
C GLY A 30 -8.67 13.56 -31.89
N VAL A 31 -9.69 14.38 -32.11
CA VAL A 31 -9.96 15.57 -31.27
C VAL A 31 -10.25 15.19 -29.82
N ASP A 32 -10.94 14.08 -29.59
CA ASP A 32 -11.41 13.71 -28.25
C ASP A 32 -10.31 13.10 -27.38
N GLU A 33 -9.50 12.18 -27.93
CA GLU A 33 -8.36 11.64 -27.17
C GLU A 33 -7.37 12.77 -26.85
N ILE A 34 -7.13 13.69 -27.80
CA ILE A 34 -6.24 14.85 -27.58
C ILE A 34 -6.81 15.78 -26.50
N GLY A 35 -8.10 16.09 -26.54
CA GLY A 35 -8.76 16.92 -25.53
C GLY A 35 -8.67 16.30 -24.13
N TRP A 36 -8.82 14.98 -24.04
CA TRP A 36 -8.74 14.26 -22.78
C TRP A 36 -7.32 14.17 -22.24
N TRP A 37 -6.33 13.92 -23.10
CA TRP A 37 -4.91 13.97 -22.72
C TRP A 37 -4.55 15.32 -22.11
N ARG A 38 -5.04 16.42 -22.68
CA ARG A 38 -4.82 17.76 -22.12
C ARG A 38 -5.43 17.93 -20.72
N GLU A 39 -6.58 17.32 -20.45
CA GLU A 39 -7.17 17.36 -19.11
C GLU A 39 -6.44 16.45 -18.13
N ASP A 40 -5.94 15.28 -18.57
CA ASP A 40 -5.08 14.42 -17.75
C ASP A 40 -3.75 15.11 -17.42
N ASP A 41 -3.17 15.84 -18.37
CA ASP A 41 -1.98 16.70 -18.15
C ASP A 41 -2.28 17.84 -17.15
N GLU A 42 -3.44 18.49 -17.24
CA GLU A 42 -3.84 19.52 -16.27
C GLU A 42 -4.16 18.92 -14.89
N SER A 43 -4.71 17.71 -14.84
CA SER A 43 -4.93 16.95 -13.61
C SER A 43 -3.60 16.57 -12.95
N GLU A 44 -2.62 16.11 -13.74
CA GLU A 44 -1.25 15.88 -13.29
C GLU A 44 -0.61 17.18 -12.75
N ARG A 45 -0.79 18.32 -13.44
CA ARG A 45 -0.28 19.61 -12.96
C ARG A 45 -0.85 19.98 -11.59
N LYS A 46 -2.16 19.75 -11.37
CA LYS A 46 -2.81 19.97 -10.06
C LYS A 46 -2.32 18.96 -9.01
N LEU A 47 -2.14 17.70 -9.41
CA LEU A 47 -1.58 16.63 -8.57
C LEU A 47 -0.19 17.01 -8.05
N ALA A 48 0.70 17.41 -8.95
CA ALA A 48 2.06 17.80 -8.63
C ALA A 48 2.14 18.97 -7.64
N ALA A 49 1.12 19.84 -7.58
CA ALA A 49 1.03 20.94 -6.61
C ALA A 49 0.30 20.57 -5.31
N SER A 50 -0.17 19.32 -5.16
CA SER A 50 -1.01 18.93 -4.03
C SER A 50 -0.22 18.65 -2.75
N ASN A 51 -0.82 19.00 -1.61
CA ASN A 51 -0.37 18.60 -0.28
C ASN A 51 -0.59 17.10 0.03
N LEU A 52 -1.29 16.38 -0.86
CA LEU A 52 -1.44 14.93 -0.77
C LEU A 52 -0.23 14.19 -1.33
N VAL A 53 0.61 14.85 -2.13
CA VAL A 53 1.86 14.27 -2.64
C VAL A 53 2.93 14.35 -1.56
N ILE A 54 3.67 13.25 -1.39
CA ILE A 54 4.90 13.22 -0.61
C ILE A 54 6.02 13.78 -1.49
N HIS A 55 6.39 15.04 -1.25
CA HIS A 55 7.45 15.75 -1.98
C HIS A 55 8.84 15.39 -1.45
N ASP A 56 9.17 14.10 -1.51
CA ASP A 56 10.49 13.58 -1.17
C ASP A 56 11.12 12.92 -2.39
N GLU A 57 12.17 13.55 -2.91
CA GLU A 57 12.86 13.09 -4.12
C GLU A 57 13.60 11.77 -3.90
N THR A 58 14.01 11.47 -2.65
CA THR A 58 14.72 10.23 -2.33
C THR A 58 13.77 9.03 -2.42
N LEU A 59 12.60 9.11 -1.78
CA LEU A 59 11.57 8.08 -1.83
C LEU A 59 10.99 7.95 -3.24
N THR A 60 10.69 9.06 -3.91
CA THR A 60 10.17 9.05 -5.28
C THR A 60 11.18 8.44 -6.25
N GLY A 61 12.46 8.82 -6.13
CA GLY A 61 13.55 8.25 -6.91
C GLY A 61 13.72 6.75 -6.66
N TYR A 62 13.63 6.32 -5.40
CA TYR A 62 13.72 4.90 -5.03
C TYR A 62 12.57 4.08 -5.64
N VAL A 63 11.32 4.51 -5.49
CA VAL A 63 10.16 3.81 -6.08
C VAL A 63 10.27 3.76 -7.60
N LYS A 64 10.73 4.84 -8.23
CA LYS A 64 10.95 4.86 -9.67
C LYS A 64 12.10 3.94 -10.10
N HIS A 65 13.17 3.83 -9.32
CA HIS A 65 14.26 2.89 -9.58
C HIS A 65 13.77 1.44 -9.57
N VAL A 66 12.97 1.05 -8.58
CA VAL A 66 12.36 -0.30 -8.52
C VAL A 66 11.49 -0.58 -9.75
N LEU A 67 10.72 0.41 -10.21
CA LEU A 67 9.96 0.29 -11.46
C LEU A 67 10.89 0.07 -12.66
N CYS A 68 11.90 0.92 -12.84
CA CYS A 68 12.81 0.86 -13.97
C CYS A 68 13.58 -0.48 -14.02
N ASP A 69 13.98 -1.00 -12.86
CA ASP A 69 14.66 -2.29 -12.74
C ASP A 69 13.77 -3.46 -13.17
N ALA A 70 12.47 -3.36 -12.95
CA ALA A 70 11.50 -4.37 -13.34
C ALA A 70 11.16 -4.30 -14.84
N ILE A 71 10.80 -3.11 -15.35
CA ILE A 71 10.26 -2.97 -16.71
C ILE A 71 11.31 -2.58 -17.75
N GLY A 72 12.51 -2.19 -17.33
CA GLY A 72 13.58 -1.69 -18.19
C GLY A 72 13.52 -0.19 -18.47
N GLU A 73 14.69 0.40 -18.74
CA GLU A 73 14.89 1.85 -18.89
C GLU A 73 14.04 2.50 -19.98
N GLU A 74 13.91 1.88 -21.16
CA GLU A 74 13.16 2.48 -22.27
C GLU A 74 11.68 2.66 -21.93
N ARG A 75 11.09 1.66 -21.28
CA ARG A 75 9.72 1.72 -20.75
C ARG A 75 9.59 2.72 -19.61
N CYS A 76 10.55 2.71 -18.69
CA CYS A 76 10.51 3.57 -17.51
C CYS A 76 10.51 5.08 -17.84
N ARG A 77 11.13 5.48 -18.96
CA ARG A 77 11.15 6.87 -19.44
C ARG A 77 9.75 7.43 -19.72
N SER A 78 8.75 6.60 -20.01
CA SER A 78 7.38 7.08 -20.23
C SER A 78 6.59 7.31 -18.93
N VAL A 79 7.17 7.00 -17.76
CA VAL A 79 6.45 7.01 -16.49
C VAL A 79 6.89 8.17 -15.61
N ARG A 80 5.93 8.87 -14.99
CA ARG A 80 6.19 9.90 -13.97
C ARG A 80 5.52 9.46 -12.67
N VAL A 81 6.33 9.21 -11.64
CA VAL A 81 5.86 8.61 -10.37
C VAL A 81 5.50 9.72 -9.38
N TYR A 82 4.33 9.60 -8.76
CA TYR A 82 3.86 10.45 -7.68
C TYR A 82 3.45 9.58 -6.50
N ILE A 83 4.06 9.83 -5.33
CA ILE A 83 3.72 9.12 -4.10
C ILE A 83 2.65 9.91 -3.36
N MET A 84 1.49 9.30 -3.18
CA MET A 84 0.35 9.91 -2.51
C MET A 84 0.30 9.45 -1.06
N ARG A 85 0.24 10.38 -0.12
CA ARG A 85 -0.03 10.08 1.29
C ARG A 85 -1.49 9.68 1.45
N GLU A 86 -1.78 8.42 1.22
CA GLU A 86 -3.07 7.76 1.40
C GLU A 86 -2.84 6.34 1.93
N PRO A 87 -3.40 5.95 3.09
CA PRO A 87 -3.11 4.65 3.73
C PRO A 87 -3.80 3.44 3.08
N THR A 88 -4.53 3.61 1.97
CA THR A 88 -5.12 2.49 1.22
C THR A 88 -4.08 1.80 0.32
N PHE A 89 -4.23 0.48 0.16
CA PHE A 89 -3.41 -0.31 -0.78
C PHE A 89 -3.85 0.01 -2.21
N ASN A 90 -3.06 0.78 -2.95
CA ASN A 90 -3.31 0.99 -4.38
C ASN A 90 -2.10 1.57 -5.11
N ALA A 91 -2.03 1.29 -6.41
CA ALA A 91 -1.31 2.07 -7.40
C ALA A 91 -2.18 2.20 -8.65
N SER A 92 -1.99 3.25 -9.43
CA SER A 92 -2.69 3.40 -10.70
C SER A 92 -1.85 4.15 -11.70
N MET A 93 -2.17 3.97 -12.97
CA MET A 93 -1.50 4.67 -14.06
C MET A 93 -2.51 5.37 -14.97
N SER A 94 -2.31 6.67 -15.15
CA SER A 94 -3.01 7.46 -16.17
C SER A 94 -2.42 7.20 -17.56
N PRO A 95 -3.22 7.37 -18.63
CA PRO A 95 -2.76 7.19 -20.01
C PRO A 95 -1.68 8.17 -20.47
N ASN A 96 -1.53 9.34 -19.83
CA ASN A 96 -0.42 10.25 -20.15
C ASN A 96 0.94 9.80 -19.56
N GLY A 97 0.98 8.70 -18.78
CA GLY A 97 2.19 8.19 -18.14
C GLY A 97 2.35 8.56 -16.66
N THR A 98 1.37 9.23 -16.06
CA THR A 98 1.36 9.53 -14.62
C THR A 98 1.06 8.25 -13.82
N MET A 99 2.00 7.80 -13.01
CA MET A 99 1.81 6.71 -12.06
C MET A 99 1.63 7.26 -10.65
N ARG A 100 0.53 6.88 -10.00
CA ARG A 100 0.21 7.24 -8.61
C ARG A 100 0.45 6.02 -7.74
N VAL A 101 1.25 6.16 -6.69
CA VAL A 101 1.57 5.10 -5.73
C VAL A 101 1.08 5.56 -4.36
N LEU A 102 0.12 4.84 -3.77
CA LEU A 102 -0.41 5.22 -2.45
C LEU A 102 0.52 4.72 -1.34
N SER A 103 0.71 5.49 -0.28
CA SER A 103 1.54 5.09 0.87
C SER A 103 1.07 3.79 1.53
N GLY A 104 -0.22 3.46 1.45
CA GLY A 104 -0.75 2.20 1.95
C GLY A 104 -0.29 0.97 1.17
N LEU A 105 0.05 1.11 -0.12
CA LEU A 105 0.74 0.07 -0.88
C LEU A 105 2.15 -0.12 -0.33
N LEU A 106 2.90 0.97 -0.16
CA LEU A 106 4.27 0.94 0.37
C LEU A 106 4.36 0.39 1.80
N LEU A 107 3.29 0.49 2.58
CA LEU A 107 3.25 -0.10 3.93
C LEU A 107 3.05 -1.62 3.93
N ARG A 108 2.48 -2.19 2.86
CA ARG A 108 2.01 -3.59 2.80
C ARG A 108 2.93 -4.51 2.01
N VAL A 109 3.68 -3.99 1.05
CA VAL A 109 4.71 -4.78 0.37
C VAL A 109 5.98 -4.84 1.22
N HIS A 110 6.69 -5.95 1.20
CA HIS A 110 7.83 -6.19 2.09
C HIS A 110 9.21 -6.05 1.42
N ASN A 111 9.24 -5.96 0.09
CA ASN A 111 10.48 -5.99 -0.68
C ASN A 111 10.29 -5.34 -2.06
N GLU A 112 11.40 -5.15 -2.79
CA GLU A 112 11.39 -4.52 -4.11
C GLU A 112 10.65 -5.38 -5.14
N ALA A 113 10.75 -6.71 -5.05
CA ALA A 113 10.08 -7.62 -5.98
C ALA A 113 8.54 -7.57 -5.85
N GLU A 114 8.00 -7.47 -4.63
CA GLU A 114 6.58 -7.26 -4.38
C GLU A 114 6.11 -5.89 -4.89
N LEU A 115 6.89 -4.83 -4.67
CA LEU A 115 6.59 -3.50 -5.22
C LEU A 115 6.60 -3.53 -6.77
N ALA A 116 7.65 -4.09 -7.36
CA ALA A 116 7.80 -4.27 -8.80
C ALA A 116 6.65 -5.07 -9.42
N ALA A 117 6.13 -6.08 -8.74
CA ALA A 117 4.97 -6.85 -9.21
C ALA A 117 3.74 -5.95 -9.40
N VAL A 118 3.44 -5.11 -8.39
CA VAL A 118 2.29 -4.20 -8.45
C VAL A 118 2.52 -3.12 -9.49
N LEU A 119 3.69 -2.46 -9.51
CA LEU A 119 3.94 -1.37 -10.46
C LEU A 119 4.05 -1.87 -11.91
N GLY A 120 4.60 -3.07 -12.11
CA GLY A 120 4.68 -3.74 -13.41
C GLY A 120 3.30 -4.14 -13.95
N HIS A 121 2.38 -4.57 -13.06
CA HIS A 121 0.97 -4.80 -13.40
C HIS A 121 0.29 -3.52 -13.89
N GLU A 122 0.42 -2.41 -13.14
CA GLU A 122 -0.12 -1.11 -13.55
C GLU A 122 0.49 -0.61 -14.87
N PHE A 123 1.80 -0.81 -15.05
CA PHE A 123 2.46 -0.50 -16.32
C PHE A 123 1.96 -1.39 -17.46
N GLY A 124 1.59 -2.64 -17.20
CA GLY A 124 0.95 -3.54 -18.16
C GLY A 124 -0.38 -2.97 -18.68
N HIS A 125 -1.23 -2.42 -17.82
CA HIS A 125 -2.45 -1.72 -18.23
C HIS A 125 -2.16 -0.51 -19.13
N PHE A 126 -1.12 0.26 -18.79
CA PHE A 126 -0.70 1.41 -19.57
C PHE A 126 -0.14 1.02 -20.94
N GLU A 127 0.78 0.04 -21.01
CA GLU A 127 1.39 -0.41 -22.26
C GLU A 127 0.33 -0.99 -23.22
N ARG A 128 -0.66 -1.71 -22.67
CA ARG A 128 -1.79 -2.26 -23.44
C ARG A 128 -2.94 -1.30 -23.67
N ARG A 129 -2.88 -0.10 -23.09
CA ARG A 129 -3.88 0.96 -23.28
C ARG A 129 -5.28 0.51 -22.83
N HIS A 130 -5.37 -0.37 -21.83
CA HIS A 130 -6.65 -0.93 -21.35
C HIS A 130 -7.65 0.16 -20.95
N PHE A 131 -7.16 1.27 -20.39
CA PHE A 131 -7.98 2.44 -20.06
C PHE A 131 -8.66 3.05 -21.31
N LEU A 132 -7.91 3.18 -22.42
CA LEU A 132 -8.43 3.74 -23.67
C LEU A 132 -9.51 2.84 -24.29
N GLU A 133 -9.38 1.52 -24.15
CA GLU A 133 -10.38 0.56 -24.61
C GLU A 133 -11.69 0.67 -23.80
N GLY A 134 -11.58 0.76 -22.48
CA GLY A 134 -12.73 1.00 -21.59
C GLY A 134 -13.43 2.31 -21.92
N PHE A 135 -12.66 3.37 -22.16
CA PHE A 135 -13.16 4.66 -22.62
C PHE A 135 -13.96 4.55 -23.94
N LYS A 136 -13.37 3.93 -24.97
CA LYS A 136 -14.02 3.78 -26.28
C LYS A 136 -15.33 3.00 -26.18
N ALA A 137 -15.38 1.99 -25.33
CA ALA A 137 -16.58 1.20 -25.08
C ALA A 137 -17.71 2.02 -24.41
N GLN A 138 -17.37 2.91 -23.46
CA GLN A 138 -18.36 3.70 -22.73
C GLN A 138 -18.86 4.94 -23.50
N ARG A 139 -18.04 5.49 -24.38
CA ARG A 139 -18.41 6.63 -25.25
C ARG A 139 -19.55 6.31 -26.23
N GLY A 140 -19.77 5.03 -26.56
CA GLY A 140 -20.94 4.63 -27.35
C GLY A 140 -22.30 4.94 -26.70
N GLY A 141 -22.33 5.35 -25.42
CA GLY A 141 -23.57 5.55 -24.66
C GLY A 141 -23.76 6.83 -23.84
N THR A 142 -22.77 7.72 -23.64
CA THR A 142 -22.90 8.89 -22.70
C THR A 142 -22.26 10.22 -23.16
N ASP A 143 -22.86 11.34 -22.70
CA ASP A 143 -22.62 12.75 -23.09
C ASP A 143 -21.35 13.39 -22.46
N VAL A 144 -20.85 14.49 -23.06
CA VAL A 144 -19.59 15.20 -22.70
C VAL A 144 -19.52 15.65 -21.23
N LEU A 145 -20.66 15.98 -20.62
CA LEU A 145 -20.76 16.40 -19.21
C LEU A 145 -20.41 15.28 -18.22
N ALA A 146 -20.67 14.01 -18.55
CA ALA A 146 -20.30 12.89 -17.70
C ALA A 146 -18.77 12.74 -17.57
N TRP A 147 -18.03 13.16 -18.60
CA TRP A 147 -16.57 13.06 -18.64
C TRP A 147 -15.85 14.14 -17.83
N ALA A 148 -16.40 15.35 -17.76
CA ALA A 148 -15.85 16.40 -16.88
C ALA A 148 -15.85 15.96 -15.40
N ALA A 149 -16.86 15.19 -14.99
CA ALA A 149 -16.97 14.68 -13.63
C ALA A 149 -16.02 13.48 -13.34
N VAL A 150 -15.74 12.62 -14.34
CA VAL A 150 -14.63 11.63 -14.26
C VAL A 150 -13.32 12.35 -13.95
N LEU A 151 -13.01 13.41 -14.70
CA LEU A 151 -11.73 14.10 -14.61
C LEU A 151 -11.59 14.89 -13.31
N ALA A 152 -12.67 15.52 -12.86
CA ALA A 152 -12.75 16.14 -11.54
C ALA A 152 -12.47 15.14 -10.39
N SER A 153 -12.75 13.84 -10.57
CA SER A 153 -12.45 12.81 -9.57
C SER A 153 -10.94 12.55 -9.38
N PHE A 154 -10.10 12.87 -10.37
CA PHE A 154 -8.65 12.81 -10.23
C PHE A 154 -8.05 14.07 -9.62
N ALA A 155 -8.81 15.17 -9.55
CA ALA A 155 -8.33 16.38 -8.91
C ALA A 155 -8.04 16.08 -7.42
N PRO A 156 -6.89 16.51 -6.89
CA PRO A 156 -6.46 16.14 -5.55
C PRO A 156 -7.12 17.06 -4.50
N THR A 157 -8.42 16.88 -4.29
CA THR A 157 -9.23 17.64 -3.33
C THR A 157 -9.53 16.84 -2.06
N TYR A 158 -9.86 17.51 -0.97
CA TYR A 158 -10.26 16.84 0.28
C TYR A 158 -11.51 15.95 0.08
N HIS A 159 -12.43 16.36 -0.81
CA HIS A 159 -13.61 15.57 -1.17
C HIS A 159 -13.24 14.31 -1.96
N THR A 160 -12.23 14.36 -2.83
CA THR A 160 -11.77 13.17 -3.57
C THR A 160 -11.01 12.18 -2.69
N ARG A 161 -10.39 12.62 -1.58
CA ARG A 161 -9.81 11.70 -0.58
C ARG A 161 -10.84 10.78 0.07
N ARG A 162 -12.00 11.34 0.44
CA ARG A 162 -13.16 10.55 0.89
C ARG A 162 -13.75 9.74 -0.27
N ALA A 163 -13.74 10.33 -1.47
CA ALA A 163 -14.21 9.67 -2.66
C ALA A 163 -13.29 8.56 -3.16
N TYR A 164 -12.00 8.41 -2.83
CA TYR A 164 -11.23 7.27 -3.34
C TYR A 164 -11.82 5.92 -2.88
N GLY A 165 -12.44 5.88 -1.69
CA GLY A 165 -13.26 4.75 -1.25
C GLY A 165 -14.63 4.66 -1.93
N ASP A 166 -15.24 5.79 -2.28
CA ASP A 166 -16.56 5.84 -2.96
C ASP A 166 -16.45 5.74 -4.50
N LEU A 167 -15.28 6.03 -5.08
CA LEU A 167 -14.98 6.14 -6.50
C LEU A 167 -14.93 4.75 -7.10
N GLU A 168 -14.33 3.80 -6.36
CA GLU A 168 -14.40 2.37 -6.60
C GLU A 168 -15.85 1.85 -6.69
N LEU A 169 -16.76 2.46 -5.91
CA LEU A 169 -18.21 2.18 -5.93
C LEU A 169 -19.02 3.09 -6.87
N SER A 170 -18.39 4.08 -7.52
CA SER A 170 -19.07 5.08 -8.35
C SER A 170 -19.16 4.63 -9.82
N ILE A 171 -19.99 5.33 -10.61
CA ILE A 171 -20.07 5.14 -12.07
C ILE A 171 -18.71 5.33 -12.77
N TYR A 172 -17.77 6.05 -12.14
CA TYR A 172 -16.42 6.28 -12.65
C TYR A 172 -15.43 5.18 -12.26
N GLY A 173 -15.68 4.46 -11.16
CA GLY A 173 -14.94 3.23 -10.83
C GLY A 173 -15.10 2.16 -11.91
N ASN A 174 -16.24 2.14 -12.61
CA ASN A 174 -16.47 1.25 -13.75
C ASN A 174 -15.53 1.52 -14.94
N LEU A 175 -14.98 2.73 -15.09
CA LEU A 175 -14.00 3.05 -16.14
C LEU A 175 -12.61 2.47 -15.85
N PHE A 176 -12.29 2.31 -14.56
CA PHE A 176 -11.06 1.68 -14.07
C PHE A 176 -11.23 0.20 -13.77
N ARG A 177 -12.45 -0.30 -13.89
CA ARG A 177 -12.76 -1.71 -13.76
C ARG A 177 -12.40 -2.40 -15.07
N TYR A 178 -11.22 -3.01 -15.09
CA TYR A 178 -10.76 -3.75 -16.26
C TYR A 178 -11.52 -5.08 -16.40
N GLN A 179 -11.66 -5.50 -17.65
CA GLN A 179 -12.25 -6.80 -17.96
C GLN A 179 -11.29 -7.93 -17.53
N ARG A 180 -11.84 -9.14 -17.28
CA ARG A 180 -11.04 -10.28 -16.83
C ARG A 180 -9.86 -10.63 -17.75
N ASN A 181 -10.00 -10.41 -19.06
CA ASN A 181 -8.93 -10.61 -20.03
C ASN A 181 -7.83 -9.54 -19.90
N GLN A 182 -8.20 -8.28 -19.67
CA GLN A 182 -7.27 -7.17 -19.47
C GLN A 182 -6.45 -7.36 -18.19
N GLU A 183 -7.09 -7.79 -17.09
CA GLU A 183 -6.39 -8.16 -15.85
C GLU A 183 -5.36 -9.29 -16.10
N ARG A 184 -5.78 -10.38 -16.76
CA ARG A 184 -4.88 -11.50 -17.09
C ARG A 184 -3.74 -11.09 -18.01
N GLU A 185 -3.96 -10.14 -18.92
CA GLU A 185 -2.92 -9.62 -19.81
C GLU A 185 -1.93 -8.74 -19.03
N ALA A 186 -2.43 -7.85 -18.17
CA ALA A 186 -1.60 -7.01 -17.30
C ALA A 186 -0.79 -7.86 -16.31
N ASP A 187 -1.39 -8.88 -15.71
CA ASP A 187 -0.71 -9.84 -14.83
C ASP A 187 0.41 -10.59 -15.56
N ARG A 188 0.14 -11.10 -16.77
CA ARG A 188 1.15 -11.79 -17.61
C ARG A 188 2.31 -10.88 -17.97
N LEU A 189 2.04 -9.61 -18.27
CA LEU A 189 3.10 -8.63 -18.53
C LEU A 189 3.87 -8.29 -17.25
N GLY A 190 3.17 -8.03 -16.14
CA GLY A 190 3.76 -7.72 -14.84
C GLY A 190 4.74 -8.80 -14.37
N ILE A 191 4.30 -10.06 -14.39
CA ILE A 191 5.19 -11.19 -14.06
C ILE A 191 6.25 -11.42 -15.14
N GLY A 192 5.95 -11.14 -16.42
CA GLY A 192 6.92 -11.19 -17.51
C GLY A 192 8.07 -10.21 -17.31
N TYR A 193 7.79 -8.96 -16.91
CA TYR A 193 8.80 -7.98 -16.53
C TYR A 193 9.67 -8.49 -15.38
N LEU A 194 9.05 -9.02 -14.33
CA LEU A 194 9.77 -9.61 -13.20
C LEU A 194 10.63 -10.82 -13.60
N ASN A 195 10.13 -11.69 -14.47
CA ASN A 195 10.85 -12.87 -14.97
C ASN A 195 12.13 -12.46 -15.72
N GLU A 196 12.07 -11.38 -16.51
CA GLU A 196 13.21 -10.81 -17.23
C GLU A 196 14.11 -9.91 -16.37
N SER A 197 13.62 -9.46 -15.20
CA SER A 197 14.39 -8.65 -14.26
C SER A 197 15.33 -9.50 -13.39
N HIS A 198 16.14 -8.83 -12.58
CA HIS A 198 16.99 -9.47 -11.57
C HIS A 198 16.25 -9.79 -10.26
N LEU A 199 14.99 -9.36 -10.10
CA LEU A 199 14.19 -9.55 -8.89
C LEU A 199 13.54 -10.95 -8.87
N ARG A 200 13.22 -11.44 -7.67
CA ARG A 200 12.51 -12.73 -7.48
C ARG A 200 11.06 -12.66 -7.97
N PRO A 201 10.67 -13.35 -9.06
CA PRO A 201 9.30 -13.27 -9.59
C PRO A 201 8.25 -13.95 -8.70
N GLN A 202 8.64 -14.92 -7.86
CA GLN A 202 7.73 -15.58 -6.91
C GLN A 202 7.10 -14.62 -5.90
N ALA A 203 7.70 -13.44 -5.70
CA ALA A 203 7.19 -12.39 -4.82
C ALA A 203 5.81 -11.86 -5.26
N ALA A 204 5.46 -11.93 -6.56
CA ALA A 204 4.17 -11.45 -7.07
C ALA A 204 2.98 -12.16 -6.41
N ALA A 205 3.10 -13.46 -6.14
CA ALA A 205 2.07 -14.24 -5.45
C ALA A 205 1.92 -13.81 -3.98
N LEU A 206 3.01 -13.40 -3.33
CA LEU A 206 3.02 -13.03 -1.91
C LEU A 206 2.21 -11.76 -1.63
N VAL A 207 2.20 -10.80 -2.56
CA VAL A 207 1.39 -9.57 -2.45
C VAL A 207 -0.08 -9.93 -2.15
N TRP A 208 -0.65 -10.82 -2.95
CA TRP A 208 -2.05 -11.24 -2.81
C TRP A 208 -2.30 -12.10 -1.58
N GLN A 209 -1.36 -12.98 -1.23
CA GLN A 209 -1.45 -13.78 -0.01
C GLN A 209 -1.48 -12.90 1.24
N ASN A 210 -0.62 -11.88 1.30
CA ASN A 210 -0.54 -10.93 2.41
C ASN A 210 -1.83 -10.10 2.50
N LEU A 211 -2.35 -9.60 1.38
CA LEU A 211 -3.59 -8.82 1.36
C LEU A 211 -4.81 -9.65 1.80
N MET A 212 -4.92 -10.91 1.35
CA MET A 212 -5.98 -11.81 1.80
C MET A 212 -5.89 -12.06 3.31
N ALA A 213 -4.69 -12.29 3.83
CA ALA A 213 -4.48 -12.50 5.26
C ALA A 213 -4.80 -11.25 6.10
N GLU A 214 -4.50 -10.04 5.61
CA GLU A 214 -4.91 -8.78 6.23
C GLU A 214 -6.44 -8.66 6.31
N ILE A 215 -7.13 -8.92 5.20
CA ILE A 215 -8.60 -8.88 5.11
C ILE A 215 -9.24 -9.89 6.07
N GLU A 216 -8.70 -11.11 6.17
CA GLU A 216 -9.14 -12.11 7.14
C GLU A 216 -8.89 -11.68 8.59
N ALA A 217 -7.75 -11.05 8.88
CA ALA A 217 -7.44 -10.53 10.20
C ALA A 217 -8.41 -9.42 10.62
N SER A 218 -8.72 -8.49 9.70
CA SER A 218 -9.75 -7.45 9.89
C SER A 218 -11.12 -8.05 10.20
N ALA A 219 -11.59 -8.99 9.38
CA ALA A 219 -12.88 -9.65 9.56
C ALA A 219 -12.95 -10.37 10.92
N ARG A 220 -11.90 -11.12 11.28
CA ARG A 220 -11.80 -11.82 12.57
C ARG A 220 -11.88 -10.86 13.75
N ALA A 221 -11.14 -9.75 13.71
CA ALA A 221 -11.16 -8.74 14.78
C ALA A 221 -12.53 -8.07 14.95
N LYS A 222 -13.32 -7.98 13.86
CA LYS A 222 -14.69 -7.45 13.86
C LYS A 222 -15.76 -8.50 14.20
N GLY A 223 -15.37 -9.75 14.46
CA GLY A 223 -16.31 -10.85 14.70
C GLY A 223 -17.13 -11.24 13.46
N LEU A 224 -16.65 -10.88 12.26
CA LEU A 224 -17.30 -11.21 10.99
C LEU A 224 -16.86 -12.60 10.51
N LYS A 225 -17.68 -13.19 9.63
CA LYS A 225 -17.31 -14.44 8.95
C LYS A 225 -16.11 -14.21 8.04
N LYS A 226 -15.39 -15.30 7.73
CA LYS A 226 -14.31 -15.29 6.73
C LYS A 226 -14.83 -14.66 5.43
N PRO A 227 -14.16 -13.63 4.89
CA PRO A 227 -14.60 -12.96 3.68
C PRO A 227 -14.64 -13.92 2.49
N ASP A 228 -15.66 -13.77 1.65
CA ASP A 228 -15.72 -14.41 0.33
C ASP A 228 -14.99 -13.50 -0.64
N PHE A 229 -13.74 -13.84 -0.96
CA PHE A 229 -12.87 -13.02 -1.80
C PHE A 229 -13.43 -12.81 -3.21
N ASN A 230 -14.38 -13.63 -3.67
CA ASN A 230 -15.07 -13.43 -4.95
C ASN A 230 -16.09 -12.28 -4.92
N LYS A 231 -16.32 -11.63 -3.75
CA LYS A 231 -17.39 -10.64 -3.54
C LYS A 231 -16.92 -9.29 -2.96
N ILE A 232 -15.62 -9.04 -2.81
CA ILE A 232 -15.10 -7.81 -2.17
C ILE A 232 -14.86 -6.73 -3.23
N ALA A 233 -15.22 -5.46 -2.99
CA ALA A 233 -15.19 -4.41 -4.03
C ALA A 233 -13.79 -4.16 -4.65
N PHE A 234 -12.72 -4.25 -3.87
CA PHE A 234 -11.34 -4.08 -4.38
C PHE A 234 -10.98 -5.19 -5.40
N THR A 235 -11.57 -6.36 -5.18
CA THR A 235 -11.51 -7.54 -6.07
C THR A 235 -12.37 -7.41 -7.31
N ALA A 236 -13.21 -6.38 -7.34
CA ALA A 236 -14.09 -6.12 -8.44
C ALA A 236 -13.35 -5.39 -9.58
N SER A 237 -12.34 -4.57 -9.27
CA SER A 237 -11.42 -3.95 -10.26
C SER A 237 -10.16 -4.79 -10.51
N HIS A 238 -9.58 -5.41 -9.46
CA HIS A 238 -8.41 -6.29 -9.54
C HIS A 238 -8.61 -7.55 -8.68
N PRO A 239 -9.18 -8.64 -9.20
CA PRO A 239 -9.57 -9.80 -8.39
C PRO A 239 -8.36 -10.49 -7.74
N PRO A 240 -8.20 -10.54 -6.39
CA PRO A 240 -7.46 -11.58 -5.70
C PRO A 240 -8.38 -12.78 -5.68
N GLU A 241 -8.38 -13.52 -6.76
CA GLU A 241 -8.78 -14.90 -6.65
C GLU A 241 -7.65 -15.60 -5.88
N GLY A 242 -7.94 -16.55 -4.99
CA GLY A 242 -6.89 -17.49 -4.54
C GLY A 242 -6.20 -18.16 -5.74
N GLU A 243 -6.94 -18.26 -6.87
CA GLU A 243 -6.43 -18.60 -8.19
C GLU A 243 -5.38 -17.60 -8.71
N ARG A 244 -5.50 -16.29 -8.43
CA ARG A 244 -4.51 -15.26 -8.84
C ARG A 244 -3.15 -15.46 -8.22
N ALA A 245 -3.10 -15.64 -6.90
CA ALA A 245 -1.84 -15.93 -6.22
C ALA A 245 -1.23 -17.25 -6.73
N ALA A 246 -2.04 -18.29 -6.91
CA ALA A 246 -1.58 -19.58 -7.41
C ALA A 246 -1.04 -19.50 -8.85
N TYR A 247 -1.80 -18.89 -9.77
CA TYR A 247 -1.36 -18.83 -11.16
C TYR A 247 -0.17 -17.87 -11.35
N LEU A 248 -0.06 -16.77 -10.59
CA LEU A 248 1.13 -15.90 -10.66
C LEU A 248 2.39 -16.65 -10.21
N ALA A 249 2.26 -17.53 -9.22
CA ALA A 249 3.35 -18.43 -8.84
C ALA A 249 3.70 -19.41 -9.98
N ASP A 250 2.69 -19.95 -10.67
CA ASP A 250 2.87 -20.83 -11.84
C ASP A 250 3.51 -20.13 -13.05
N LEU A 251 3.27 -18.83 -13.23
CA LEU A 251 3.85 -18.02 -14.30
C LEU A 251 5.29 -17.57 -14.03
N ALA A 252 5.75 -17.63 -12.78
CA ALA A 252 7.08 -17.22 -12.38
C ALA A 252 8.14 -18.21 -12.90
N VAL A 253 9.26 -17.71 -13.44
CA VAL A 253 10.37 -18.59 -13.86
C VAL A 253 10.98 -19.31 -12.65
N PRO A 254 11.08 -20.66 -12.66
CA PRO A 254 11.60 -21.42 -11.52
C PRO A 254 13.01 -21.01 -11.09
N GLU A 255 13.87 -20.69 -12.05
CA GLU A 255 15.26 -20.25 -11.81
C GLU A 255 15.31 -18.90 -11.08
N GLY A 256 14.23 -18.12 -11.14
CA GLY A 256 14.08 -16.85 -10.42
C GLY A 256 13.94 -17.01 -8.91
N ALA A 257 13.64 -18.21 -8.40
CA ALA A 257 13.40 -18.44 -6.97
C ALA A 257 14.61 -18.13 -6.09
N VAL A 258 15.83 -18.19 -6.63
CA VAL A 258 17.07 -17.88 -5.89
C VAL A 258 17.51 -16.42 -5.99
N ARG A 259 16.82 -15.60 -6.80
CA ARG A 259 17.13 -14.18 -6.96
C ARG A 259 16.85 -13.41 -5.67
N ASP A 260 17.56 -12.30 -5.49
CA ASP A 260 17.29 -11.34 -4.42
C ASP A 260 15.92 -10.68 -4.63
N ASP A 261 15.17 -10.50 -3.55
CA ASP A 261 13.89 -9.80 -3.56
C ASP A 261 14.02 -8.32 -3.16
N GLY A 262 15.19 -7.91 -2.66
CA GLY A 262 15.47 -6.53 -2.27
C GLY A 262 14.89 -6.12 -0.92
N ALA A 263 14.47 -7.07 -0.07
CA ALA A 263 13.84 -6.77 1.23
C ALA A 263 14.67 -5.82 2.12
N ALA A 264 16.00 -5.99 2.15
CA ALA A 264 16.88 -5.14 2.97
C ALA A 264 16.94 -3.69 2.45
N ARG A 265 17.07 -3.50 1.13
CA ARG A 265 17.05 -2.18 0.48
C ARG A 265 15.71 -1.50 0.69
N TYR A 266 14.62 -2.25 0.51
CA TYR A 266 13.26 -1.78 0.72
C TYR A 266 13.03 -1.26 2.13
N ARG A 267 13.37 -2.05 3.15
CA ARG A 267 13.25 -1.61 4.54
C ARG A 267 14.08 -0.36 4.84
N ALA A 268 15.29 -0.27 4.30
CA ALA A 268 16.15 0.90 4.50
C ALA A 268 15.56 2.16 3.88
N ALA A 269 15.04 2.08 2.64
CA ALA A 269 14.42 3.21 1.95
C ALA A 269 13.13 3.69 2.64
N LEU A 270 12.36 2.77 3.22
CA LEU A 270 11.07 3.08 3.86
C LEU A 270 11.19 3.45 5.34
N ALA A 271 12.34 3.19 5.99
CA ALA A 271 12.52 3.44 7.41
C ALA A 271 12.17 4.87 7.87
N PRO A 272 12.54 5.95 7.15
CA PRO A 272 12.16 7.31 7.53
C PRO A 272 10.65 7.59 7.49
N TRP A 273 9.92 6.84 6.67
CA TRP A 273 8.49 7.03 6.39
C TRP A 273 7.59 6.10 7.22
N LEU A 274 8.15 4.99 7.71
CA LEU A 274 7.43 3.96 8.44
C LEU A 274 6.57 4.51 9.60
N PRO A 275 7.06 5.42 10.47
CA PRO A 275 6.23 5.97 11.55
C PRO A 275 4.99 6.72 11.05
N LEU A 276 5.13 7.46 9.95
CA LEU A 276 4.04 8.22 9.34
C LEU A 276 2.97 7.29 8.75
N PHE A 277 3.40 6.27 8.02
CA PHE A 277 2.49 5.33 7.36
C PHE A 277 1.74 4.46 8.37
N LEU A 278 2.40 4.02 9.44
CA LEU A 278 1.76 3.28 10.54
C LEU A 278 0.72 4.15 11.28
N ASP A 279 1.03 5.42 11.54
CA ASP A 279 0.08 6.35 12.15
C ASP A 279 -1.16 6.57 11.27
N ASP A 280 -0.97 6.78 9.97
CA ASP A 280 -2.08 6.89 9.01
C ASP A 280 -2.92 5.59 8.94
N GLN A 281 -2.28 4.42 9.00
CA GLN A 281 -2.97 3.12 9.04
C GLN A 281 -3.78 2.93 10.33
N ILE A 282 -3.21 3.25 11.51
CA ILE A 282 -3.92 3.12 12.79
C ILE A 282 -5.16 4.04 12.82
N LYS A 283 -5.10 5.21 12.18
CA LYS A 283 -6.23 6.15 12.06
C LYS A 283 -7.39 5.63 11.21
N LEU A 284 -7.18 4.60 10.39
CA LEU A 284 -8.27 3.90 9.71
C LEU A 284 -9.20 3.15 10.68
N ASN A 285 -8.81 3.02 11.96
CA ASN A 285 -9.60 2.37 13.00
C ASN A 285 -9.96 0.91 12.67
N ASP A 286 -9.10 0.25 11.90
CA ASP A 286 -9.18 -1.19 11.64
C ASP A 286 -8.12 -1.92 12.48
N PHE A 287 -8.53 -2.37 13.66
CA PHE A 287 -7.61 -3.03 14.58
C PHE A 287 -7.00 -4.31 14.01
N GLY A 288 -7.81 -5.15 13.34
CA GLY A 288 -7.35 -6.44 12.84
C GLY A 288 -6.34 -6.28 11.70
N ALA A 289 -6.62 -5.39 10.75
CA ALA A 289 -5.68 -5.08 9.67
C ALA A 289 -4.40 -4.44 10.19
N SER A 290 -4.51 -3.44 11.06
CA SER A 290 -3.34 -2.72 11.59
C SER A 290 -2.43 -3.63 12.41
N GLU A 291 -3.01 -4.49 13.25
CA GLU A 291 -2.24 -5.46 14.03
C GLU A 291 -1.54 -6.49 13.14
N TYR A 292 -2.22 -6.95 12.07
CA TYR A 292 -1.62 -7.86 11.09
C TYR A 292 -0.43 -7.21 10.37
N ILE A 293 -0.59 -5.99 9.85
CA ILE A 293 0.48 -5.25 9.17
C ILE A 293 1.68 -5.05 10.09
N ILE A 294 1.46 -4.61 11.33
CA ILE A 294 2.56 -4.39 12.30
C ILE A 294 3.31 -5.69 12.58
N GLN A 295 2.59 -6.80 12.78
CA GLN A 295 3.23 -8.11 12.99
C GLN A 295 3.97 -8.60 11.75
N SER A 296 3.41 -8.38 10.57
CA SER A 296 4.01 -8.74 9.29
C SER A 296 5.35 -8.02 9.07
N LEU A 297 5.37 -6.71 9.29
CA LEU A 297 6.59 -5.90 9.21
C LEU A 297 7.64 -6.30 10.28
N ALA A 298 7.19 -6.83 11.42
CA ALA A 298 8.05 -7.30 12.50
C ALA A 298 8.65 -8.71 12.27
N THR A 299 8.31 -9.40 11.17
CA THR A 299 8.87 -10.73 10.86
C THR A 299 10.41 -10.71 10.74
N GLY A 300 10.97 -9.60 10.25
CA GLY A 300 12.42 -9.36 10.21
C GLY A 300 13.04 -8.88 11.53
N GLY A 301 12.25 -8.79 12.60
CA GLY A 301 12.64 -8.26 13.91
C GLY A 301 11.84 -7.03 14.30
N TRP A 302 11.58 -6.90 15.60
CA TRP A 302 10.90 -5.73 16.14
C TRP A 302 11.83 -4.53 16.25
N THR A 303 11.35 -3.37 15.80
CA THR A 303 12.02 -2.07 15.98
C THR A 303 11.29 -1.24 17.03
N ALA A 304 11.93 -0.15 17.48
CA ALA A 304 11.28 0.82 18.37
C ALA A 304 10.02 1.42 17.73
N ASP A 305 10.01 1.63 16.41
CA ASP A 305 8.85 2.13 15.65
C ASP A 305 7.70 1.14 15.60
N LEU A 306 7.98 -0.14 15.37
CA LEU A 306 6.94 -1.18 15.33
C LEU A 306 6.32 -1.40 16.72
N TRP A 307 7.13 -1.44 17.78
CA TRP A 307 6.60 -1.53 19.14
C TRP A 307 5.77 -0.31 19.53
N PHE A 308 6.23 0.89 19.17
CA PHE A 308 5.48 2.11 19.43
C PHE A 308 4.15 2.14 18.67
N ALA A 309 4.15 1.80 17.38
CA ALA A 309 2.93 1.73 16.59
C ALA A 309 1.93 0.72 17.18
N ARG A 310 2.41 -0.46 17.61
CA ARG A 310 1.57 -1.44 18.31
C ARG A 310 1.02 -0.89 19.61
N ALA A 311 1.84 -0.18 20.39
CA ALA A 311 1.41 0.45 21.62
C ALA A 311 0.30 1.50 21.37
N GLU A 312 0.44 2.32 20.34
CA GLU A 312 -0.58 3.29 19.93
C GLU A 312 -1.87 2.59 19.47
N LEU A 313 -1.77 1.51 18.68
CA LEU A 313 -2.91 0.72 18.24
C LEU A 313 -3.74 0.15 19.39
N TYR A 314 -3.08 -0.35 20.45
CA TYR A 314 -3.78 -0.83 21.64
C TYR A 314 -4.29 0.35 22.49
N ARG A 315 -3.53 1.44 22.58
CA ARG A 315 -3.92 2.63 23.35
C ARG A 315 -5.23 3.23 22.82
N THR A 316 -5.45 3.25 21.50
CA THR A 316 -6.67 3.83 20.89
C THR A 316 -7.95 3.06 21.25
N ARG A 317 -7.86 1.77 21.60
CA ARG A 317 -9.01 0.97 22.07
C ARG A 317 -9.47 1.31 23.49
N GLY A 318 -8.58 1.88 24.30
CA GLY A 318 -8.91 2.59 25.54
C GLY A 318 -9.44 1.78 26.72
N ASN A 319 -9.76 0.49 26.58
CA ASN A 319 -10.15 -0.36 27.71
C ASN A 319 -8.94 -0.77 28.57
N GLN A 320 -9.19 -1.15 29.82
CA GLN A 320 -8.14 -1.46 30.81
C GLN A 320 -7.11 -2.48 30.32
N ARG A 321 -7.57 -3.57 29.69
CA ARG A 321 -6.69 -4.63 29.19
C ARG A 321 -5.79 -4.11 28.06
N ASP A 322 -6.35 -3.36 27.12
CA ASP A 322 -5.57 -2.83 26.00
C ASP A 322 -4.63 -1.71 26.44
N LEU A 323 -5.00 -0.91 27.44
CA LEU A 323 -4.08 0.07 28.05
C LEU A 323 -2.90 -0.61 28.77
N ALA A 324 -3.13 -1.75 29.44
CA ALA A 324 -2.04 -2.53 30.03
C ALA A 324 -1.10 -3.08 28.95
N ASN A 325 -1.65 -3.68 27.88
CA ASN A 325 -0.86 -4.13 26.73
C ASN A 325 -0.07 -2.97 26.08
N ALA A 326 -0.72 -1.80 25.92
CA ALA A 326 -0.06 -0.62 25.37
C ALA A 326 1.13 -0.19 26.24
N ALA A 327 1.00 -0.20 27.56
CA ALA A 327 2.10 0.09 28.49
C ALA A 327 3.28 -0.86 28.26
N ASP A 328 3.04 -2.17 28.16
CA ASP A 328 4.08 -3.17 27.90
C ASP A 328 4.78 -2.92 26.54
N PHE A 329 4.01 -2.57 25.51
CA PHE A 329 4.56 -2.27 24.18
C PHE A 329 5.36 -0.96 24.15
N TYR A 330 4.93 0.10 24.86
CA TYR A 330 5.76 1.30 25.01
C TYR A 330 7.07 0.99 25.74
N ALA A 331 7.05 0.15 26.77
CA ALA A 331 8.26 -0.25 27.48
C ALA A 331 9.25 -0.95 26.54
N LYS A 332 8.77 -1.87 25.68
CA LYS A 332 9.60 -2.50 24.64
C LYS A 332 10.13 -1.52 23.60
N ALA A 333 9.31 -0.53 23.21
CA ALA A 333 9.77 0.53 22.31
C ALA A 333 10.91 1.36 22.93
N ILE A 334 10.81 1.66 24.23
CA ILE A 334 11.81 2.41 25.00
C ILE A 334 13.10 1.59 25.17
N GLU A 335 12.99 0.28 25.41
CA GLU A 335 14.16 -0.60 25.54
C GLU A 335 15.04 -0.57 24.29
N ILE A 336 14.43 -0.56 23.10
CA ILE A 336 15.14 -0.48 21.82
C ILE A 336 15.54 0.95 21.46
N GLY A 337 14.65 1.92 21.72
CA GLY A 337 14.78 3.32 21.31
C GLY A 337 14.52 4.30 22.47
N PRO A 338 15.45 4.44 23.43
CA PRO A 338 15.25 5.27 24.62
C PRO A 338 15.21 6.77 24.33
N ALA A 339 15.55 7.19 23.12
CA ALA A 339 15.51 8.59 22.71
C ALA A 339 14.12 9.05 22.25
N ARG A 340 13.09 8.16 22.20
CA ARG A 340 11.75 8.49 21.70
C ARG A 340 10.85 9.07 22.79
N PRO A 341 10.59 10.40 22.82
CA PRO A 341 9.81 11.01 23.90
C PRO A 341 8.36 10.52 23.94
N GLU A 342 7.74 10.34 22.77
CA GLU A 342 6.34 9.96 22.64
C GLU A 342 6.05 8.58 23.28
N ALA A 343 7.03 7.67 23.31
CA ALA A 343 6.87 6.37 23.97
C ALA A 343 6.75 6.53 25.50
N TYR A 344 7.56 7.39 26.11
CA TYR A 344 7.44 7.70 27.54
C TYR A 344 6.12 8.39 27.88
N ARG A 345 5.66 9.27 26.99
CA ARG A 345 4.35 9.91 27.12
C ARG A 345 3.22 8.87 27.11
N GLY A 346 3.20 8.00 26.09
CA GLY A 346 2.22 6.93 25.95
C GLY A 346 2.24 5.98 27.14
N LEU A 347 3.43 5.52 27.55
CA LEU A 347 3.63 4.68 28.73
C LEU A 347 3.08 5.34 29.99
N GLY A 348 3.44 6.60 30.22
CA GLY A 348 3.02 7.35 31.39
C GLY A 348 1.51 7.45 31.50
N LEU A 349 0.84 7.87 30.42
CA LEU A 349 -0.61 7.99 30.38
C LEU A 349 -1.32 6.63 30.53
N ALA A 350 -0.79 5.56 29.93
CA ALA A 350 -1.35 4.22 30.04
C ALA A 350 -1.22 3.67 31.48
N LEU A 351 -0.06 3.83 32.12
CA LEU A 351 0.19 3.40 33.50
C LEU A 351 -0.67 4.16 34.51
N MET A 352 -0.84 5.47 34.34
CA MET A 352 -1.73 6.28 35.18
C MET A 352 -3.18 5.75 35.15
N LYS A 353 -3.66 5.36 33.97
CA LYS A 353 -5.03 4.83 33.79
C LYS A 353 -5.20 3.38 34.23
N THR A 354 -4.12 2.62 34.36
CA THR A 354 -4.11 1.20 34.76
C THR A 354 -3.71 1.00 36.22
N GLY A 355 -3.77 2.06 37.04
CA GLY A 355 -3.55 1.96 38.49
C GLY A 355 -2.08 1.96 38.93
N GLN A 356 -1.16 2.37 38.06
CA GLN A 356 0.28 2.49 38.36
C GLN A 356 0.77 3.95 38.29
N PRO A 357 0.19 4.87 39.09
CA PRO A 357 0.42 6.31 38.93
C PRO A 357 1.88 6.73 39.20
N THR A 358 2.56 6.13 40.18
CA THR A 358 3.96 6.48 40.49
C THR A 358 4.89 6.18 39.32
N THR A 359 4.78 4.98 38.73
CA THR A 359 5.55 4.60 37.55
C THR A 359 5.17 5.45 36.34
N GLY A 360 3.86 5.72 36.17
CA GLY A 360 3.36 6.58 35.10
C GLY A 360 3.93 8.01 35.17
N GLN A 361 3.94 8.62 36.35
CA GLN A 361 4.52 9.94 36.59
C GLN A 361 6.02 9.97 36.29
N LYS A 362 6.77 8.91 36.64
CA LYS A 362 8.20 8.81 36.30
C LYS A 362 8.42 8.82 34.79
N ALA A 363 7.61 8.08 34.03
CA ALA A 363 7.68 8.10 32.57
C ALA A 363 7.33 9.49 32.00
N LEU A 364 6.27 10.15 32.50
CA LEU A 364 5.90 11.50 32.08
C LEU A 364 6.97 12.56 32.40
N ARG A 365 7.69 12.43 33.52
CA ARG A 365 8.85 13.29 33.83
C ARG A 365 9.98 13.10 32.82
N THR A 366 10.23 11.85 32.40
CA THR A 366 11.24 11.53 31.37
C THR A 366 10.84 12.11 30.02
N TYR A 367 9.56 12.01 29.65
CA TYR A 367 9.01 12.65 28.45
C TYR A 367 9.27 14.17 28.45
N LEU A 368 8.94 14.87 29.54
CA LEU A 368 9.17 16.30 29.66
C LEU A 368 10.66 16.69 29.67
N ALA A 369 11.54 15.79 30.12
CA ALA A 369 12.99 16.02 30.06
C ALA A 369 13.51 15.90 28.62
N LEU A 370 13.00 14.95 27.85
CA LEU A 370 13.38 14.75 26.44
C LEU A 370 12.75 15.78 25.49
N LYS A 371 11.53 16.25 25.80
CA LYS A 371 10.76 17.19 24.96
C LYS A 371 10.07 18.27 25.80
N PRO A 372 10.82 19.21 26.41
CA PRO A 372 10.29 20.20 27.34
C PRO A 372 9.30 21.19 26.71
N ASP A 373 9.43 21.41 25.40
CA ASP A 373 8.64 22.38 24.63
C ASP A 373 7.52 21.71 23.81
N ALA A 374 7.16 20.46 24.15
CA ALA A 374 6.00 19.81 23.53
C ALA A 374 4.73 20.65 23.73
N SER A 375 3.86 20.68 22.71
CA SER A 375 2.63 21.48 22.74
C SER A 375 1.69 21.13 23.90
N ASP A 376 1.76 19.90 24.39
CA ASP A 376 0.98 19.39 25.52
C ASP A 376 1.78 19.32 26.83
N ALA A 377 3.02 19.81 26.87
CA ALA A 377 3.87 19.78 28.06
C ALA A 377 3.21 20.45 29.27
N GLY A 378 2.46 21.55 29.06
CA GLY A 378 1.68 22.20 30.11
C GLY A 378 0.64 21.26 30.74
N MET A 379 -0.12 20.54 29.92
CA MET A 379 -1.10 19.56 30.38
C MET A 379 -0.44 18.40 31.14
N ILE A 380 0.69 17.89 30.62
CA ILE A 380 1.43 16.81 31.29
C ILE A 380 2.00 17.27 32.65
N ARG A 381 2.49 18.51 32.77
CA ARG A 381 2.97 19.06 34.04
C ARG A 381 1.87 19.12 35.11
N MET A 382 0.62 19.40 34.72
CA MET A 382 -0.52 19.41 35.66
C MET A 382 -0.86 18.02 36.23
N MET A 383 -0.48 16.94 35.53
CA MET A 383 -0.68 15.56 35.99
C MET A 383 0.41 15.10 36.97
N LEU A 384 1.48 15.88 37.13
CA LEU A 384 2.58 15.58 38.02
C LEU A 384 2.40 16.35 39.33
N PRO A 385 2.59 15.71 40.50
CA PRO A 385 2.61 16.44 41.75
C PRO A 385 3.72 17.51 41.68
N GLY A 386 3.37 18.71 42.16
CA GLY A 386 4.29 19.85 42.23
C GLY A 386 5.58 19.47 42.95
N LYS A 387 6.70 20.10 42.60
CA LYS A 387 7.94 19.94 43.37
C LYS A 387 7.73 20.55 44.76
N GLY A 388 7.41 19.71 45.74
CA GLY A 388 7.26 20.01 47.17
C GLY A 388 6.37 18.94 47.80
N THR A 389 6.75 18.20 48.84
CA THR A 389 7.75 18.37 49.89
C THR A 389 8.20 16.97 50.33
N GLU A 390 9.51 16.68 50.29
CA GLU A 390 10.10 15.68 51.20
C GLU A 390 10.39 16.37 52.53
#